data_AF-A0A094D7Q1-F1
#
_entry.id   AF-A0A094D7Q1-F1
#
_cell.length_a   1.000
_cell.length_b   1.000
_cell.length_c   1.000
_cell.angle_alpha   90.00
_cell.angle_beta   90.00
_cell.angle_gamma   90.00
#
_symmetry.space_group_name_H-M   'P 1'
#
loop_
_entity.id
_entity.type
_entity.pdbx_description
1 polymer ?
#
loop_
_entity_poly.entity_id
_entity_poly.type
_entity_poly.pdbx_seq_one_letter_code
_entity_poly.pdbx_strand_id
1 'polypeptide(L)'
;MGFLKIAAVTLALCSTVSQASVLPRAPAIVETDFDVLIVGGGPAGLSALSGVSRVRRTALLLDGGEYRNGETRHMHDVIGNDGTDPEIFRGLAREQISRYDTAQLKFRKALSIVSQNNGSSFVTTDQSGQTYTSRKIILATGLRDILPETPGIKEAWSKGIFWCPWCDGYEHRDQAFGILGSIVDVVGSVLEVSTLNSDIIAFVNGSFTDANVKTLDEKRPGWQQQLKGYGVKLENRTITSIERLQDGAIVQDVSERKEYDEFRVHLEDGSSFNRSAFLTNFPSVQRSYIGKPLGVKYYGEKVNVNAGSMRTDVPGVFAVGDCNSDNSTNVPHAMFSGKKAAVYVHVELEREKAATFVTKRDEDEIMDIMGRDVEDIWAELMARK
;
A
#
# COMPACT_ATOMS: atom_id res chain seq x y z
N MET A 1 -8.53 79.86 39.71
CA MET A 1 -9.15 79.33 38.46
C MET A 1 -8.34 78.10 38.09
N GLY A 2 -8.81 76.86 38.15
CA GLY A 2 -10.09 76.25 38.40
C GLY A 2 -9.94 74.77 37.97
N PHE A 3 -10.64 73.89 38.69
CA PHE A 3 -10.96 72.49 38.39
C PHE A 3 -9.94 71.39 38.78
N LEU A 4 -10.22 70.49 39.76
CA LEU A 4 -11.18 69.33 39.83
C LEU A 4 -10.67 68.12 39.00
N LYS A 5 -10.59 66.84 39.40
CA LYS A 5 -11.27 65.91 40.37
C LYS A 5 -10.32 64.70 40.65
N ILE A 6 -10.12 64.20 41.89
CA ILE A 6 -10.81 63.12 42.64
C ILE A 6 -10.78 61.70 42.01
N ALA A 7 -10.12 60.74 42.69
CA ALA A 7 -10.59 59.39 43.12
C ALA A 7 -9.36 58.51 43.50
N ALA A 8 -9.08 58.12 44.75
CA ALA A 8 -9.78 57.23 45.70
C ALA A 8 -9.64 55.71 45.40
N VAL A 9 -8.65 55.10 46.07
CA VAL A 9 -8.60 53.80 46.79
C VAL A 9 -9.45 52.63 46.30
N THR A 10 -8.82 51.47 46.02
CA THR A 10 -9.29 50.17 46.57
C THR A 10 -8.16 49.12 46.63
N LEU A 11 -7.97 48.57 47.84
CA LEU A 11 -7.27 47.31 48.11
C LEU A 11 -8.13 46.13 47.61
N ALA A 12 -7.53 45.19 46.88
CA ALA A 12 -8.06 43.83 46.74
C ALA A 12 -6.90 42.86 46.42
N LEU A 13 -6.27 42.29 47.44
CA LEU A 13 -5.44 41.09 47.25
C LEU A 13 -6.39 39.89 47.09
N CYS A 14 -6.46 39.40 45.85
CA CYS A 14 -7.17 38.18 45.48
C CYS A 14 -6.43 36.95 46.04
N SER A 15 -7.19 36.10 46.75
CA SER A 15 -6.81 34.75 47.11
C SER A 15 -6.69 33.88 45.86
N THR A 16 -5.46 33.49 45.50
CA THR A 16 -5.23 32.47 44.47
C THR A 16 -5.55 31.09 45.02
N VAL A 17 -6.68 30.55 44.58
CA VAL A 17 -7.03 29.14 44.74
C VAL A 17 -6.00 28.32 43.96
N SER A 18 -5.17 27.56 44.68
CA SER A 18 -4.31 26.53 44.10
C SER A 18 -5.18 25.45 43.47
N GLN A 19 -5.39 25.51 42.16
CA GLN A 19 -5.86 24.37 41.39
C GLN A 19 -4.68 23.42 41.25
N ALA A 20 -4.63 22.41 42.11
CA ALA A 20 -3.81 21.23 41.87
C ALA A 20 -4.23 20.63 40.53
N SER A 21 -3.40 20.81 39.50
CA SER A 21 -3.53 20.15 38.22
C SER A 21 -3.39 18.64 38.45
N VAL A 22 -4.52 17.95 38.48
CA VAL A 22 -4.54 16.48 38.40
C VAL A 22 -4.19 16.14 36.96
N LEU A 23 -2.90 16.01 36.67
CA LEU A 23 -2.45 15.45 35.40
C LEU A 23 -3.06 14.05 35.23
N PRO A 24 -3.56 13.72 34.02
CA PRO A 24 -4.26 12.47 33.79
C PRO A 24 -3.33 11.29 34.07
N ARG A 25 -3.82 10.33 34.86
CA ARG A 25 -3.20 9.02 35.07
C ARG A 25 -2.87 8.41 33.70
N ALA A 26 -1.64 7.95 33.51
CA ALA A 26 -1.22 7.27 32.28
C ALA A 26 -2.29 6.23 31.90
N PRO A 27 -2.78 6.23 30.65
CA PRO A 27 -3.88 5.35 30.25
C PRO A 27 -3.45 3.90 30.47
N ALA A 28 -4.32 3.12 31.12
CA ALA A 28 -4.10 1.69 31.31
C ALA A 28 -4.03 1.01 29.92
N ILE A 29 -3.12 0.05 29.78
CA ILE A 29 -3.04 -0.76 28.55
C ILE A 29 -4.30 -1.59 28.45
N VAL A 30 -5.04 -1.43 27.36
CA VAL A 30 -6.25 -2.22 27.08
C VAL A 30 -5.85 -3.66 26.78
N GLU A 31 -6.44 -4.62 27.49
CA GLU A 31 -6.33 -6.04 27.16
C GLU A 31 -7.15 -6.38 25.92
N THR A 32 -6.54 -7.09 24.98
CA THR A 32 -7.15 -7.53 23.72
C THR A 32 -6.64 -8.92 23.35
N ASP A 33 -7.36 -9.61 22.47
CA ASP A 33 -6.99 -10.94 21.97
C ASP A 33 -5.63 -10.90 21.26
N PHE A 34 -5.36 -9.81 20.51
CA PHE A 34 -4.15 -9.63 19.73
C PHE A 34 -3.54 -8.24 19.94
N ASP A 35 -2.23 -8.14 19.82
CA ASP A 35 -1.56 -6.84 19.69
C ASP A 35 -1.86 -6.19 18.35
N VAL A 36 -1.88 -7.01 17.28
CA VAL A 36 -1.99 -6.54 15.90
C VAL A 36 -2.96 -7.42 15.12
N LEU A 37 -3.93 -6.81 14.45
CA LEU A 37 -4.75 -7.49 13.46
C LEU A 37 -4.41 -7.00 12.05
N ILE A 38 -4.16 -7.94 11.14
CA ILE A 38 -3.72 -7.69 9.77
C ILE A 38 -4.82 -8.14 8.82
N VAL A 39 -5.27 -7.27 7.93
CA VAL A 39 -6.32 -7.57 6.94
C VAL A 39 -5.71 -7.71 5.56
N GLY A 40 -5.54 -8.95 5.09
CA GLY A 40 -5.01 -9.30 3.77
C GLY A 40 -3.81 -10.23 3.85
N GLY A 41 -3.88 -11.39 3.17
CA GLY A 41 -2.82 -12.41 3.15
C GLY A 41 -1.93 -12.39 1.92
N GLY A 42 -1.82 -11.24 1.25
CA GLY A 42 -0.82 -11.01 0.21
C GLY A 42 0.59 -10.76 0.77
N PRO A 43 1.60 -10.52 -0.09
CA PRO A 43 3.00 -10.35 0.33
C PRO A 43 3.20 -9.28 1.42
N ALA A 44 2.45 -8.17 1.36
CA ALA A 44 2.53 -7.12 2.36
C ALA A 44 2.05 -7.55 3.75
N GLY A 45 0.88 -8.20 3.82
CA GLY A 45 0.33 -8.69 5.08
C GLY A 45 1.15 -9.83 5.68
N LEU A 46 1.64 -10.75 4.84
CA LEU A 46 2.54 -11.84 5.28
C LEU A 46 3.87 -11.29 5.82
N SER A 47 4.46 -10.29 5.15
CA SER A 47 5.67 -9.62 5.64
C SER A 47 5.42 -8.89 6.97
N ALA A 48 4.27 -8.21 7.10
CA ALA A 48 3.88 -7.57 8.35
C ALA A 48 3.70 -8.58 9.50
N LEU A 49 3.00 -9.68 9.25
CA LEU A 49 2.78 -10.77 10.21
C LEU A 49 4.12 -11.36 10.66
N SER A 50 4.98 -11.75 9.72
CA SER A 50 6.34 -12.20 10.01
C SER A 50 7.12 -11.19 10.87
N GLY A 51 7.03 -9.91 10.52
CA GLY A 51 7.72 -8.83 11.22
C GLY A 51 7.31 -8.68 12.68
N VAL A 52 6.01 -8.67 12.99
CA VAL A 52 5.50 -8.51 14.36
C VAL A 52 5.65 -9.80 15.19
N SER A 53 5.50 -10.97 14.56
CA SER A 53 5.66 -12.26 15.24
C SER A 53 7.11 -12.53 15.65
N ARG A 54 8.09 -12.12 14.84
CA ARG A 54 9.52 -12.24 15.20
C ARG A 54 9.92 -11.46 16.46
N VAL A 55 9.16 -10.42 16.80
CA VAL A 55 9.33 -9.65 18.04
C VAL A 55 8.26 -10.00 19.08
N ARG A 56 7.66 -11.19 18.96
CA ARG A 56 6.74 -11.81 19.91
C ARG A 56 5.47 -11.02 20.21
N ARG A 57 4.98 -10.25 19.24
CA ARG A 57 3.63 -9.67 19.30
C ARG A 57 2.60 -10.73 18.96
N THR A 58 1.50 -10.78 19.71
CA THR A 58 0.35 -11.62 19.33
C THR A 58 -0.34 -10.99 18.13
N ALA A 59 -0.47 -11.75 17.04
CA ALA A 59 -1.00 -11.21 15.80
C ALA A 59 -1.96 -12.18 15.11
N LEU A 60 -3.04 -11.63 14.54
CA LEU A 60 -3.99 -12.35 13.70
C LEU A 60 -3.99 -11.75 12.30
N LEU A 61 -3.80 -12.59 11.28
CA LEU A 61 -4.03 -12.25 9.89
C LEU A 61 -5.35 -12.86 9.40
N LEU A 62 -6.22 -12.02 8.85
CA LEU A 62 -7.43 -12.42 8.14
C LEU A 62 -7.19 -12.33 6.64
N ASP A 63 -7.19 -13.48 5.96
CA ASP A 63 -6.98 -13.60 4.51
C ASP A 63 -8.31 -13.87 3.79
N GLY A 64 -8.68 -12.98 2.87
CA GLY A 64 -9.87 -13.12 2.04
C GLY A 64 -9.72 -14.08 0.86
N GLY A 65 -8.49 -14.52 0.54
CA GLY A 65 -8.22 -15.45 -0.57
C GLY A 65 -8.23 -14.82 -1.97
N GLU A 66 -8.34 -13.49 -2.07
CA GLU A 66 -8.35 -12.74 -3.33
C GLU A 66 -7.03 -11.98 -3.50
N TYR A 67 -6.21 -12.38 -4.48
CA TYR A 67 -4.87 -11.80 -4.71
C TYR A 67 -4.83 -11.06 -6.05
N ARG A 68 -4.15 -9.90 -6.11
CA ARG A 68 -4.08 -9.10 -7.35
C ARG A 68 -3.34 -9.84 -8.47
N ASN A 69 -2.26 -10.55 -8.13
CA ASN A 69 -1.53 -11.44 -9.03
C ASN A 69 -1.97 -12.91 -8.84
N GLY A 70 -3.23 -13.16 -8.47
CA GLY A 70 -3.72 -14.53 -8.28
C GLY A 70 -3.83 -15.34 -9.57
N GLU A 71 -3.97 -14.65 -10.71
CA GLU A 71 -4.16 -15.28 -12.03
C GLU A 71 -2.86 -15.35 -12.86
N THR A 72 -1.76 -14.74 -12.40
CA THR A 72 -0.48 -14.74 -13.13
C THR A 72 0.19 -16.09 -12.99
N ARG A 73 0.81 -16.60 -14.08
CA ARG A 73 1.49 -17.91 -14.05
C ARG A 73 2.66 -17.93 -13.09
N HIS A 74 3.47 -16.88 -13.15
CA HIS A 74 4.72 -16.74 -12.41
C HIS A 74 4.85 -15.31 -11.89
N MET A 75 5.55 -15.14 -10.77
CA MET A 75 6.03 -13.84 -10.31
C MET A 75 7.51 -13.71 -10.61
N HIS A 76 7.91 -12.58 -11.18
CA HIS A 76 9.30 -12.24 -11.47
C HIS A 76 9.76 -11.04 -10.65
N ASP A 77 11.06 -10.75 -10.72
CA ASP A 77 11.70 -9.63 -9.99
C ASP A 77 11.54 -9.73 -8.47
N VAL A 78 11.52 -10.97 -7.96
CA VAL A 78 11.57 -11.25 -6.52
C VAL A 78 12.76 -12.15 -6.26
N ILE A 79 13.85 -11.55 -5.75
CA ILE A 79 15.11 -12.26 -5.50
C ILE A 79 14.85 -13.50 -4.63
N GLY A 80 15.25 -14.67 -5.15
CA GLY A 80 15.05 -15.98 -4.53
C GLY A 80 13.69 -16.65 -4.84
N ASN A 81 12.78 -15.98 -5.54
CA ASN A 81 11.48 -16.50 -5.99
C ASN A 81 11.14 -16.05 -7.43
N ASP A 82 12.16 -15.76 -8.25
CA ASP A 82 12.01 -15.37 -9.66
C ASP A 82 11.50 -16.57 -10.47
N GLY A 83 10.34 -16.42 -11.10
CA GLY A 83 9.66 -17.47 -11.86
C GLY A 83 8.78 -18.40 -11.00
N THR A 84 8.58 -18.10 -9.72
CA THR A 84 7.76 -18.94 -8.84
C THR A 84 6.27 -18.66 -9.06
N ASP A 85 5.41 -19.66 -8.88
CA ASP A 85 3.95 -19.43 -8.80
C ASP A 85 3.64 -18.55 -7.56
N PRO A 86 2.88 -17.44 -7.71
CA PRO A 86 2.51 -16.58 -6.58
C PRO A 86 1.86 -17.32 -5.40
N GLU A 87 1.10 -18.38 -5.64
CA GLU A 87 0.51 -19.23 -4.61
C GLU A 87 1.57 -20.01 -3.84
N ILE A 88 2.55 -20.59 -4.52
CA ILE A 88 3.68 -21.29 -3.89
C ILE A 88 4.45 -20.31 -2.99
N PHE A 89 4.75 -19.11 -3.48
CA PHE A 89 5.40 -18.07 -2.67
C PHE A 89 4.61 -17.77 -1.39
N ARG A 90 3.28 -17.56 -1.49
CA ARG A 90 2.43 -17.31 -0.32
C ARG A 90 2.39 -18.52 0.62
N GLY A 91 2.35 -19.74 0.09
CA GLY A 91 2.38 -20.99 0.85
C GLY A 91 3.66 -21.11 1.69
N LEU A 92 4.83 -20.93 1.07
CA LEU A 92 6.13 -20.96 1.75
C LEU A 92 6.23 -19.87 2.83
N ALA A 93 5.76 -18.66 2.54
CA ALA A 93 5.73 -17.59 3.53
C ALA A 93 4.87 -17.95 4.76
N ARG A 94 3.69 -18.55 4.55
CA ARG A 94 2.82 -19.03 5.65
C ARG A 94 3.48 -20.13 6.46
N GLU A 95 4.16 -21.08 5.80
CA GLU A 95 4.90 -22.16 6.47
C GLU A 95 6.07 -21.63 7.32
N GLN A 96 6.76 -20.60 6.86
CA GLN A 96 7.82 -19.96 7.64
C GLN A 96 7.25 -19.22 8.87
N ILE A 97 6.12 -18.53 8.70
CA ILE A 97 5.48 -17.75 9.76
C ILE A 97 4.85 -18.65 10.83
N SER A 98 4.35 -19.83 10.46
CA SER A 98 3.71 -20.77 11.41
C SER A 98 4.66 -21.29 12.50
N ARG A 99 5.98 -21.09 12.33
CA ARG A 99 7.00 -21.41 13.33
C ARG A 99 7.01 -20.44 14.52
N TYR A 100 6.31 -19.30 14.41
CA TYR A 100 6.13 -18.35 15.51
C TYR A 100 4.78 -18.61 16.21
N ASP A 101 4.83 -18.99 17.48
CA ASP A 101 3.67 -19.27 18.33
C ASP A 101 2.71 -18.09 18.51
N THR A 102 3.21 -16.86 18.36
CA THR A 102 2.41 -15.64 18.45
C THR A 102 1.69 -15.26 17.15
N ALA A 103 1.88 -16.02 16.06
CA ALA A 103 1.25 -15.76 14.77
C ALA A 103 0.02 -16.64 14.57
N GLN A 104 -1.13 -16.03 14.28
CA GLN A 104 -2.32 -16.73 13.83
C GLN A 104 -2.73 -16.26 12.44
N LEU A 105 -3.20 -17.19 11.62
CA LEU A 105 -3.70 -16.91 10.28
C LEU A 105 -5.03 -17.63 10.07
N LYS A 106 -6.01 -16.92 9.51
CA LYS A 106 -7.32 -17.48 9.16
C LYS A 106 -7.71 -17.08 7.75
N PHE A 107 -8.13 -18.05 6.94
CA PHE A 107 -8.78 -17.83 5.65
C PHE A 107 -10.24 -17.41 5.86
N ARG A 108 -10.41 -16.14 6.23
CA ARG A 108 -11.67 -15.47 6.51
C ARG A 108 -11.57 -14.02 6.04
N LYS A 109 -12.57 -13.57 5.27
CA LYS A 109 -12.69 -12.17 4.88
C LYS A 109 -13.10 -11.32 6.07
N ALA A 110 -12.38 -10.24 6.34
CA ALA A 110 -12.81 -9.22 7.30
C ALA A 110 -13.95 -8.38 6.68
N LEU A 111 -15.02 -8.13 7.43
CA LEU A 111 -16.18 -7.37 6.96
C LEU A 111 -16.27 -5.97 7.56
N SER A 112 -15.86 -5.81 8.82
CA SER A 112 -15.88 -4.51 9.48
C SER A 112 -14.77 -4.38 10.51
N ILE A 113 -14.38 -3.13 10.77
CA ILE A 113 -13.50 -2.76 11.88
C ILE A 113 -14.12 -1.55 12.56
N VAL A 114 -14.22 -1.60 13.89
CA VAL A 114 -14.78 -0.53 14.72
C VAL A 114 -13.76 -0.13 15.77
N SER A 115 -13.56 1.17 15.95
CA SER A 115 -12.74 1.72 17.02
C SER A 115 -13.43 1.57 18.38
N GLN A 116 -12.66 1.22 19.41
CA GLN A 116 -13.10 1.12 20.80
C GLN A 116 -12.15 1.88 21.73
N ASN A 117 -12.58 2.08 22.98
CA ASN A 117 -11.76 2.68 24.04
C ASN A 117 -11.10 4.00 23.60
N ASN A 118 -11.90 4.89 22.99
CA ASN A 118 -11.45 6.17 22.45
C ASN A 118 -10.28 6.07 21.44
N GLY A 119 -10.22 4.98 20.66
CA GLY A 119 -9.18 4.76 19.65
C GLY A 119 -7.94 4.00 20.14
N SER A 120 -7.94 3.51 21.38
CA SER A 120 -6.83 2.68 21.90
C SER A 120 -6.95 1.20 21.55
N SER A 121 -8.09 0.73 21.04
CA SER A 121 -8.27 -0.63 20.53
C SER A 121 -9.33 -0.69 19.42
N PHE A 122 -9.44 -1.86 18.77
CA PHE A 122 -10.30 -2.11 17.63
C PHE A 122 -11.00 -3.47 17.75
N VAL A 123 -12.22 -3.56 17.23
CA VAL A 123 -12.94 -4.83 17.01
C VAL A 123 -13.06 -5.08 15.53
N THR A 124 -12.59 -6.23 15.07
CA THR A 124 -12.77 -6.68 13.69
C THR A 124 -13.75 -7.84 13.65
N THR A 125 -14.72 -7.79 12.74
CA THR A 125 -15.70 -8.87 12.51
C THR A 125 -15.39 -9.55 11.17
N ASP A 126 -15.29 -10.87 11.17
CA ASP A 126 -15.08 -11.66 9.95
C ASP A 126 -16.39 -12.12 9.30
N GLN A 127 -16.29 -12.75 8.12
CA GLN A 127 -17.43 -13.22 7.33
C GLN A 127 -18.31 -14.27 8.01
N SER A 128 -17.83 -14.91 9.09
CA SER A 128 -18.61 -15.85 9.90
C SER A 128 -19.34 -15.18 11.08
N GLY A 129 -19.17 -13.88 11.26
CA GLY A 129 -19.69 -13.12 12.39
C GLY A 129 -18.81 -13.21 13.64
N GLN A 130 -17.67 -13.90 13.59
CA GLN A 130 -16.72 -13.94 14.69
C GLN A 130 -16.03 -12.59 14.84
N THR A 131 -15.89 -12.14 16.09
CA THR A 131 -15.20 -10.90 16.46
C THR A 131 -13.82 -11.18 17.05
N TYR A 132 -12.91 -10.24 16.83
CA TYR A 132 -11.55 -10.23 17.39
C TYR A 132 -11.19 -8.84 17.86
N THR A 133 -10.60 -8.72 19.05
CA THR A 133 -10.10 -7.46 19.58
C THR A 133 -8.61 -7.30 19.31
N SER A 134 -8.17 -6.08 18.99
CA SER A 134 -6.75 -5.79 18.78
C SER A 134 -6.36 -4.35 19.14
N ARG A 135 -5.09 -4.11 19.46
CA ARG A 135 -4.58 -2.76 19.76
C ARG A 135 -4.23 -1.96 18.49
N LYS A 136 -3.78 -2.64 17.44
CA LYS A 136 -3.34 -2.03 16.18
C LYS A 136 -3.90 -2.77 14.97
N ILE A 137 -4.14 -2.03 13.89
CA ILE A 137 -4.62 -2.56 12.61
C ILE A 137 -3.59 -2.31 11.52
N ILE A 138 -3.32 -3.32 10.68
CA ILE A 138 -2.58 -3.16 9.43
C ILE A 138 -3.51 -3.54 8.26
N LEU A 139 -3.86 -2.57 7.43
CA LEU A 139 -4.61 -2.76 6.19
C LEU A 139 -3.66 -3.18 5.08
N ALA A 140 -3.76 -4.42 4.62
CA ALA A 140 -2.98 -4.99 3.51
C ALA A 140 -3.93 -5.50 2.41
N THR A 141 -5.01 -4.76 2.16
CA THR A 141 -6.17 -5.19 1.36
C THR A 141 -5.90 -5.28 -0.13
N GLY A 142 -4.85 -4.61 -0.62
CA GLY A 142 -4.48 -4.57 -2.02
C GLY A 142 -5.48 -3.82 -2.92
N LEU A 143 -5.29 -3.97 -4.22
CA LEU A 143 -6.14 -3.36 -5.26
C LEU A 143 -6.86 -4.42 -6.11
N ARG A 144 -7.78 -3.94 -6.95
CA ARG A 144 -8.43 -4.67 -8.03
C ARG A 144 -8.40 -3.83 -9.30
N ASP A 145 -7.91 -4.42 -10.37
CA ASP A 145 -7.90 -3.81 -11.70
C ASP A 145 -9.31 -3.84 -12.33
N ILE A 146 -9.70 -2.75 -12.97
CA ILE A 146 -10.99 -2.59 -13.68
C ILE A 146 -10.74 -2.93 -15.14
N LEU A 147 -11.16 -4.13 -15.54
CA LEU A 147 -11.02 -4.61 -16.90
C LEU A 147 -12.19 -4.09 -17.76
N PRO A 148 -11.93 -3.63 -19.01
CA PRO A 148 -12.99 -3.35 -19.96
C PRO A 148 -13.80 -4.61 -20.32
N GLU A 149 -15.06 -4.42 -20.70
CA GLU A 149 -15.98 -5.48 -21.13
C GLU A 149 -15.71 -5.98 -22.57
N THR A 150 -14.66 -5.49 -23.23
CA THR A 150 -14.28 -5.94 -24.57
C THR A 150 -14.00 -7.45 -24.54
N PRO A 151 -14.70 -8.25 -25.37
CA PRO A 151 -14.55 -9.71 -25.39
C PRO A 151 -13.09 -10.14 -25.52
N GLY A 152 -12.65 -11.04 -24.64
CA GLY A 152 -11.30 -11.60 -24.62
C GLY A 152 -10.31 -10.91 -23.70
N ILE A 153 -10.57 -9.66 -23.26
CA ILE A 153 -9.65 -8.97 -22.34
C ILE A 153 -9.59 -9.69 -21.00
N LYS A 154 -10.72 -10.10 -20.44
CA LYS A 154 -10.77 -10.78 -19.14
C LYS A 154 -10.06 -12.12 -19.18
N GLU A 155 -10.20 -12.86 -20.28
CA GLU A 155 -9.58 -14.16 -20.51
C GLU A 155 -8.07 -14.05 -20.76
N ALA A 156 -7.62 -12.93 -21.34
CA ALA A 156 -6.21 -12.66 -21.61
C ALA A 156 -5.48 -11.96 -20.45
N TRP A 157 -6.22 -11.36 -19.50
CA TRP A 157 -5.66 -10.68 -18.34
C TRP A 157 -4.76 -11.59 -17.52
N SER A 158 -3.57 -11.08 -17.16
CA SER A 158 -2.53 -11.81 -16.40
C SER A 158 -1.93 -13.03 -17.12
N LYS A 159 -2.27 -13.26 -18.40
CA LYS A 159 -1.80 -14.39 -19.22
C LYS A 159 -1.49 -13.94 -20.65
N GLY A 160 -1.08 -12.70 -20.86
CA GLY A 160 -0.81 -12.11 -22.18
C GLY A 160 -1.21 -10.64 -22.28
N ILE A 161 -2.15 -10.17 -21.45
CA ILE A 161 -2.36 -8.74 -21.21
C ILE A 161 -1.92 -8.42 -19.78
N PHE A 162 -0.94 -7.54 -19.66
CA PHE A 162 -0.30 -7.21 -18.39
C PHE A 162 -0.24 -5.69 -18.19
N TRP A 163 0.04 -5.28 -16.95
CA TRP A 163 0.21 -3.87 -16.61
C TRP A 163 1.66 -3.50 -16.26
N CYS A 164 2.53 -4.50 -16.04
CA CYS A 164 3.86 -4.32 -15.50
C CYS A 164 4.89 -5.05 -16.38
N PRO A 165 5.73 -4.33 -17.14
CA PRO A 165 6.72 -4.98 -18.01
C PRO A 165 7.90 -5.59 -17.23
N TRP A 166 8.14 -5.16 -15.99
CA TRP A 166 9.10 -5.84 -15.09
C TRP A 166 8.60 -7.19 -14.60
N CYS A 167 7.28 -7.39 -14.59
CA CYS A 167 6.65 -8.57 -14.04
C CYS A 167 6.49 -9.67 -15.11
N ASP A 168 6.15 -9.27 -16.33
CA ASP A 168 5.75 -10.22 -17.40
C ASP A 168 6.35 -9.85 -18.78
N GLY A 169 7.25 -8.86 -18.86
CA GLY A 169 7.77 -8.39 -20.14
C GLY A 169 8.89 -9.24 -20.71
N TYR A 170 9.74 -9.84 -19.85
CA TYR A 170 10.94 -10.56 -20.30
C TYR A 170 10.59 -11.82 -21.07
N GLU A 171 9.54 -12.53 -20.66
CA GLU A 171 9.08 -13.78 -21.27
C GLU A 171 8.54 -13.57 -22.70
N HIS A 172 8.15 -12.34 -23.03
CA HIS A 172 7.61 -11.95 -24.33
C HIS A 172 8.53 -10.98 -25.11
N ARG A 173 9.82 -10.92 -24.78
CA ARG A 173 10.82 -10.10 -25.49
C ARG A 173 11.08 -10.61 -26.92
N ASP A 174 11.50 -9.70 -27.78
CA ASP A 174 11.77 -9.92 -29.21
C ASP A 174 10.56 -10.44 -30.01
N GLN A 175 9.34 -10.27 -29.48
CA GLN A 175 8.10 -10.72 -30.10
C GLN A 175 7.23 -9.52 -30.56
N ALA A 176 6.18 -9.82 -31.31
CA ALA A 176 5.25 -8.80 -31.78
C ALA A 176 4.38 -8.29 -30.62
N PHE A 177 4.61 -7.07 -30.16
CA PHE A 177 4.06 -6.58 -28.90
C PHE A 177 2.98 -5.50 -29.10
N GLY A 178 1.89 -5.62 -28.34
CA GLY A 178 0.80 -4.66 -28.33
C GLY A 178 0.87 -3.70 -27.14
N ILE A 179 0.41 -2.48 -27.32
CA ILE A 179 0.10 -1.58 -26.20
C ILE A 179 -1.38 -1.21 -26.31
N LEU A 180 -2.15 -1.39 -25.24
CA LEU A 180 -3.56 -1.02 -25.17
C LEU A 180 -3.68 0.21 -24.27
N GLY A 181 -4.21 1.31 -24.78
CA GLY A 181 -4.39 2.51 -23.95
C GLY A 181 -4.72 3.76 -24.74
N SER A 182 -5.07 4.83 -24.04
CA SER A 182 -5.35 6.12 -24.68
C SER A 182 -4.08 6.73 -25.26
N ILE A 183 -4.18 7.43 -26.41
CA ILE A 183 -3.06 8.11 -27.06
C ILE A 183 -2.30 9.03 -26.09
N VAL A 184 -2.99 9.64 -25.13
CA VAL A 184 -2.38 10.56 -24.14
C VAL A 184 -1.45 9.87 -23.12
N ASP A 185 -1.44 8.54 -23.08
CA ASP A 185 -0.70 7.74 -22.11
C ASP A 185 0.26 6.73 -22.76
N VAL A 186 0.01 6.27 -24.00
CA VAL A 186 0.79 5.18 -24.63
C VAL A 186 2.29 5.47 -24.77
N VAL A 187 2.71 6.74 -24.85
CA VAL A 187 4.13 7.08 -24.98
C VAL A 187 4.92 6.65 -23.74
N GLY A 188 4.32 6.64 -22.55
CA GLY A 188 4.93 6.10 -21.34
C GLY A 188 5.21 4.60 -21.48
N SER A 189 4.17 3.83 -21.81
CA SER A 189 4.25 2.38 -22.00
C SER A 189 5.24 1.98 -23.10
N VAL A 190 5.35 2.76 -24.18
CA VAL A 190 6.37 2.53 -25.23
C VAL A 190 7.77 2.61 -24.66
N LEU A 191 8.06 3.64 -23.84
CA LEU A 191 9.39 3.76 -23.24
C LEU A 191 9.73 2.57 -22.36
N GLU A 192 8.76 2.10 -21.57
CA GLU A 192 8.94 1.00 -20.62
C GLU A 192 9.31 -0.32 -21.33
N VAL A 193 8.77 -0.59 -22.52
CA VAL A 193 8.98 -1.87 -23.23
C VAL A 193 9.98 -1.80 -24.39
N SER A 194 10.46 -0.61 -24.75
CA SER A 194 11.31 -0.41 -25.94
C SER A 194 12.63 -1.17 -25.95
N THR A 195 13.12 -1.61 -24.78
CA THR A 195 14.32 -2.45 -24.66
C THR A 195 14.02 -3.95 -24.77
N LEU A 196 12.75 -4.33 -24.64
CA LEU A 196 12.28 -5.71 -24.75
C LEU A 196 11.78 -6.02 -26.16
N ASN A 197 11.11 -5.07 -26.82
CA ASN A 197 10.41 -5.31 -28.07
C ASN A 197 10.58 -4.15 -29.05
N SER A 198 10.77 -4.46 -30.33
CA SER A 198 10.88 -3.49 -31.43
C SER A 198 9.71 -3.49 -32.41
N ASP A 199 8.97 -4.60 -32.55
CA ASP A 199 7.71 -4.62 -33.33
C ASP A 199 6.54 -4.27 -32.40
N ILE A 200 6.30 -2.96 -32.24
CA ILE A 200 5.25 -2.44 -31.35
C ILE A 200 4.10 -1.85 -32.16
N ILE A 201 2.88 -2.27 -31.84
CA ILE A 201 1.65 -1.55 -32.20
C ILE A 201 0.97 -1.02 -30.94
N ALA A 202 0.76 0.30 -30.89
CA ALA A 202 -0.08 0.92 -29.88
C ALA A 202 -1.52 1.07 -30.42
N PHE A 203 -2.43 0.28 -29.86
CA PHE A 203 -3.85 0.32 -30.13
C PHE A 203 -4.52 1.36 -29.23
N VAL A 204 -4.89 2.48 -29.84
CA VAL A 204 -5.40 3.66 -29.14
C VAL A 204 -6.91 3.81 -29.18
N ASN A 205 -7.62 2.85 -29.80
CA ASN A 205 -9.06 2.61 -29.64
C ASN A 205 -9.93 3.87 -29.73
N GLY A 206 -9.80 4.62 -30.83
CA GLY A 206 -10.55 5.85 -31.12
C GLY A 206 -10.06 7.09 -30.37
N SER A 207 -9.09 6.97 -29.47
CA SER A 207 -8.62 8.10 -28.67
C SER A 207 -7.70 9.06 -29.43
N PHE A 208 -7.21 8.71 -30.61
CA PHE A 208 -6.41 9.63 -31.43
C PHE A 208 -7.32 10.65 -32.14
N THR A 209 -7.73 11.65 -31.36
CA THR A 209 -8.59 12.77 -31.76
C THR A 209 -7.83 14.09 -31.63
N ASP A 210 -8.21 15.13 -32.37
CA ASP A 210 -7.56 16.45 -32.31
C ASP A 210 -7.46 17.01 -30.87
N ALA A 211 -8.50 16.78 -30.06
CA ALA A 211 -8.51 17.19 -28.65
C ALA A 211 -7.41 16.49 -27.84
N ASN A 212 -7.30 15.16 -27.97
CA ASN A 212 -6.28 14.40 -27.27
C ASN A 212 -4.87 14.65 -27.81
N VAL A 213 -4.72 14.93 -29.11
CA VAL A 213 -3.45 15.39 -29.69
C VAL A 213 -2.99 16.68 -29.02
N LYS A 214 -3.88 17.67 -28.90
CA LYS A 214 -3.55 18.92 -28.22
C LYS A 214 -3.13 18.69 -26.76
N THR A 215 -3.87 17.86 -26.03
CA THR A 215 -3.49 17.50 -24.65
C THR A 215 -2.13 16.82 -24.58
N LEU A 216 -1.83 15.92 -25.52
CA LEU A 216 -0.56 15.22 -25.57
C LEU A 216 0.60 16.14 -25.97
N ASP A 217 0.39 17.08 -26.90
CA ASP A 217 1.38 18.09 -27.28
C ASP A 217 1.78 18.97 -26.09
N GLU A 218 0.80 19.34 -25.24
CA GLU A 218 1.04 20.10 -24.00
C GLU A 218 1.77 19.25 -22.95
N LYS A 219 1.31 18.01 -22.71
CA LYS A 219 1.86 17.10 -21.68
C LYS A 219 3.25 16.58 -22.06
N ARG A 220 3.49 16.34 -23.35
CA ARG A 220 4.70 15.68 -23.86
C ARG A 220 5.06 16.18 -25.27
N PRO A 221 5.65 17.39 -25.37
CA PRO A 221 6.13 17.91 -26.65
C PRO A 221 7.07 16.93 -27.36
N GLY A 222 6.88 16.78 -28.67
CA GLY A 222 7.73 15.92 -29.51
C GLY A 222 7.39 14.43 -29.45
N TRP A 223 6.22 14.05 -28.91
CA TRP A 223 5.79 12.65 -28.80
C TRP A 223 5.75 11.94 -30.15
N GLN A 224 5.37 12.61 -31.25
CA GLN A 224 5.36 12.01 -32.58
C GLN A 224 6.76 11.56 -33.01
N GLN A 225 7.77 12.40 -32.77
CA GLN A 225 9.16 12.08 -33.09
C GLN A 225 9.68 10.96 -32.20
N GLN A 226 9.25 10.91 -30.92
CA GLN A 226 9.59 9.81 -30.02
C GLN A 226 8.99 8.48 -30.53
N LEU A 227 7.69 8.43 -30.80
CA LEU A 227 7.03 7.21 -31.31
C LEU A 227 7.63 6.77 -32.66
N LYS A 228 7.92 7.72 -33.55
CA LYS A 228 8.61 7.45 -34.82
C LYS A 228 10.02 6.90 -34.59
N GLY A 229 10.76 7.45 -33.64
CA GLY A 229 12.12 7.00 -33.29
C GLY A 229 12.17 5.57 -32.79
N TYR A 230 11.13 5.14 -32.06
CA TYR A 230 10.96 3.75 -31.62
C TYR A 230 10.28 2.84 -32.66
N GLY A 231 9.91 3.37 -33.83
CA GLY A 231 9.24 2.58 -34.88
C GLY A 231 7.82 2.12 -34.53
N VAL A 232 7.16 2.77 -33.57
CA VAL A 232 5.83 2.38 -33.10
C VAL A 232 4.77 2.67 -34.17
N LYS A 233 3.93 1.67 -34.47
CA LYS A 233 2.74 1.85 -35.30
C LYS A 233 1.56 2.24 -34.41
N LEU A 234 0.81 3.26 -34.79
CA LEU A 234 -0.43 3.64 -34.13
C LEU A 234 -1.61 2.99 -34.85
N GLU A 235 -2.49 2.34 -34.08
CA GLU A 235 -3.75 1.79 -34.56
C GLU A 235 -4.91 2.47 -33.82
N ASN A 236 -5.69 3.29 -34.51
CA ASN A 236 -6.76 4.08 -33.89
C ASN A 236 -8.15 3.49 -34.05
N ARG A 237 -8.35 2.46 -34.88
CA ARG A 237 -9.67 1.84 -35.03
C ARG A 237 -10.11 1.17 -33.74
N THR A 238 -11.41 1.09 -33.53
CA THR A 238 -11.99 0.46 -32.34
C THR A 238 -11.69 -1.04 -32.33
N ILE A 239 -11.18 -1.56 -31.21
CA ILE A 239 -11.04 -3.00 -30.97
C ILE A 239 -12.42 -3.58 -30.62
N THR A 240 -12.85 -4.59 -31.38
CA THR A 240 -14.11 -5.29 -31.14
C THR A 240 -13.93 -6.52 -30.26
N SER A 241 -12.79 -7.22 -30.36
CA SER A 241 -12.44 -8.35 -29.50
C SER A 241 -10.94 -8.68 -29.57
N ILE A 242 -10.45 -9.44 -28.59
CA ILE A 242 -9.11 -10.04 -28.58
C ILE A 242 -9.26 -11.55 -28.43
N GLU A 243 -8.91 -12.32 -29.46
CA GLU A 243 -9.01 -13.77 -29.46
C GLU A 243 -7.64 -14.38 -29.16
N ARG A 244 -7.54 -15.30 -28.18
CA ARG A 244 -6.31 -16.09 -27.99
C ARG A 244 -6.28 -17.24 -28.99
N LEU A 245 -5.23 -17.27 -29.81
CA LEU A 245 -4.95 -18.33 -30.79
C LEU A 245 -3.98 -19.37 -30.25
N GLN A 246 -3.04 -18.98 -29.38
CA GLN A 246 -2.03 -19.85 -28.79
C GLN A 246 -1.79 -19.49 -27.32
N ASP A 247 -1.57 -20.51 -26.48
CA ASP A 247 -1.27 -20.38 -25.05
C ASP A 247 0.23 -20.60 -24.79
N GLY A 248 0.89 -19.55 -24.28
CA GLY A 248 2.31 -19.52 -23.95
C GLY A 248 2.73 -20.48 -22.84
N ALA A 249 1.81 -20.98 -21.99
CA ALA A 249 2.17 -22.06 -21.06
C ALA A 249 2.33 -23.41 -21.77
N ILE A 250 1.69 -23.60 -22.92
CA ILE A 250 1.78 -24.83 -23.70
C ILE A 250 2.93 -24.74 -24.68
N VAL A 251 3.06 -23.58 -25.35
CA VAL A 251 4.11 -23.33 -26.35
C VAL A 251 5.11 -22.34 -25.76
N GLN A 252 6.20 -22.88 -25.19
CA GLN A 252 7.26 -22.10 -24.55
C GLN A 252 8.64 -22.72 -24.77
N ASP A 253 9.66 -21.87 -24.68
CA ASP A 253 11.06 -22.29 -24.48
C ASP A 253 11.45 -22.04 -23.02
N VAL A 254 11.44 -23.11 -22.23
CA VAL A 254 11.80 -23.06 -20.81
C VAL A 254 13.28 -22.71 -20.61
N SER A 255 14.15 -23.10 -21.56
CA SER A 255 15.59 -22.84 -21.47
C SER A 255 15.91 -21.36 -21.69
N GLU A 256 15.17 -20.70 -22.56
CA GLU A 256 15.28 -19.26 -22.82
C GLU A 256 14.32 -18.41 -21.99
N ARG A 257 13.42 -19.02 -21.21
CA ARG A 257 12.31 -18.32 -20.52
C ARG A 257 11.52 -17.46 -21.51
N LYS A 258 10.97 -18.10 -22.52
CA LYS A 258 10.10 -17.46 -23.52
C LYS A 258 8.75 -18.14 -23.56
N GLU A 259 7.69 -17.35 -23.46
CA GLU A 259 6.31 -17.77 -23.63
C GLU A 259 5.81 -17.30 -25.00
N TYR A 260 5.33 -18.21 -25.83
CA TYR A 260 4.82 -17.91 -27.17
C TYR A 260 3.30 -17.87 -27.16
N ASP A 261 2.74 -16.86 -26.51
CA ASP A 261 1.32 -16.53 -26.69
C ASP A 261 1.07 -15.96 -28.10
N GLU A 262 -0.15 -16.14 -28.61
CA GLU A 262 -0.59 -15.49 -29.84
C GLU A 262 -2.05 -15.03 -29.69
N PHE A 263 -2.29 -13.76 -29.96
CA PHE A 263 -3.60 -13.13 -29.89
C PHE A 263 -3.94 -12.44 -31.19
N ARG A 264 -5.18 -12.56 -31.64
CA ARG A 264 -5.75 -11.80 -32.75
C ARG A 264 -6.61 -10.65 -32.20
N VAL A 265 -6.19 -9.43 -32.52
CA VAL A 265 -6.95 -8.21 -32.25
C VAL A 265 -7.87 -7.94 -33.43
N HIS A 266 -9.18 -8.02 -33.21
CA HIS A 266 -10.21 -7.74 -34.22
C HIS A 266 -10.64 -6.28 -34.16
N LEU A 267 -10.76 -5.64 -35.32
CA LEU A 267 -11.13 -4.22 -35.45
C LEU A 267 -12.54 -4.05 -36.03
N GLU A 268 -13.09 -2.85 -35.86
CA GLU A 268 -14.47 -2.51 -36.29
C GLU A 268 -14.74 -2.61 -37.79
N ASP A 269 -13.70 -2.55 -38.63
CA ASP A 269 -13.80 -2.71 -40.09
C ASP A 269 -13.61 -4.16 -40.58
N GLY A 270 -13.45 -5.11 -39.66
CA GLY A 270 -13.21 -6.52 -39.94
C GLY A 270 -11.75 -6.88 -40.21
N SER A 271 -10.83 -5.91 -40.22
CA SER A 271 -9.39 -6.20 -40.24
C SER A 271 -8.87 -6.68 -38.89
N SER A 272 -7.69 -7.30 -38.86
CA SER A 272 -7.10 -7.81 -37.62
C SER A 272 -5.56 -7.78 -37.62
N PHE A 273 -4.99 -7.84 -36.41
CA PHE A 273 -3.56 -7.93 -36.17
C PHE A 273 -3.25 -9.04 -35.17
N ASN A 274 -2.16 -9.78 -35.39
CA ASN A 274 -1.68 -10.75 -34.41
C ASN A 274 -0.61 -10.13 -33.50
N ARG A 275 -0.68 -10.33 -32.19
CA ARG A 275 0.33 -9.91 -31.20
C ARG A 275 0.57 -11.03 -30.19
N SER A 276 1.78 -11.10 -29.66
CA SER A 276 2.17 -12.11 -28.68
C SER A 276 1.73 -11.74 -27.26
N ALA A 277 1.86 -10.46 -26.89
CA ALA A 277 1.46 -9.97 -25.58
C ALA A 277 1.14 -8.47 -25.63
N PHE A 278 0.57 -7.95 -24.56
CA PHE A 278 0.13 -6.57 -24.44
C PHE A 278 0.52 -5.94 -23.12
N LEU A 279 0.90 -4.67 -23.17
CA LEU A 279 0.97 -3.79 -22.00
C LEU A 279 -0.23 -2.83 -21.98
N THR A 280 -0.81 -2.61 -20.81
CA THR A 280 -1.92 -1.67 -20.60
C THR A 280 -1.80 -0.97 -19.25
N ASN A 281 -2.55 0.11 -19.05
CA ASN A 281 -2.67 0.80 -17.77
C ASN A 281 -4.15 0.99 -17.41
N PHE A 282 -4.89 -0.12 -17.31
CA PHE A 282 -6.28 -0.06 -16.89
C PHE A 282 -6.42 0.52 -15.47
N PRO A 283 -7.50 1.26 -15.18
CA PRO A 283 -7.73 1.80 -13.84
C PRO A 283 -7.78 0.69 -12.79
N SER A 284 -7.39 1.03 -11.56
CA SER A 284 -7.54 0.13 -10.41
C SER A 284 -8.25 0.84 -9.26
N VAL A 285 -8.93 0.05 -8.43
CA VAL A 285 -9.68 0.50 -7.25
C VAL A 285 -9.23 -0.27 -6.03
N GLN A 286 -9.55 0.24 -4.83
CA GLN A 286 -9.38 -0.53 -3.60
C GLN A 286 -10.12 -1.86 -3.68
N ARG A 287 -9.44 -2.94 -3.29
CA ARG A 287 -10.12 -4.24 -3.11
C ARG A 287 -11.14 -4.17 -1.98
N SER A 288 -10.85 -3.35 -0.96
CA SER A 288 -11.72 -3.15 0.18
C SER A 288 -11.54 -1.75 0.77
N TYR A 289 -12.66 -1.09 1.06
CA TYR A 289 -12.70 0.20 1.77
C TYR A 289 -12.95 0.03 3.28
N ILE A 290 -12.57 -1.11 3.86
CA ILE A 290 -12.84 -1.44 5.28
C ILE A 290 -12.28 -0.41 6.29
N GLY A 291 -11.26 0.37 5.90
CA GLY A 291 -10.74 1.47 6.72
C GLY A 291 -11.60 2.74 6.67
N LYS A 292 -12.47 2.92 5.68
CA LYS A 292 -13.26 4.15 5.50
C LYS A 292 -14.20 4.43 6.69
N PRO A 293 -14.93 3.45 7.26
CA PRO A 293 -15.72 3.67 8.48
C PRO A 293 -14.90 4.07 9.71
N LEU A 294 -13.59 3.76 9.75
CA LEU A 294 -12.69 4.21 10.82
C LEU A 294 -12.26 5.68 10.67
N GLY A 295 -12.59 6.33 9.55
CA GLY A 295 -12.13 7.68 9.24
C GLY A 295 -10.79 7.73 8.48
N VAL A 296 -10.28 6.59 7.99
CA VAL A 296 -9.09 6.57 7.13
C VAL A 296 -9.38 7.33 5.84
N LYS A 297 -8.50 8.28 5.49
CA LYS A 297 -8.62 9.08 4.26
C LYS A 297 -8.00 8.34 3.08
N TYR A 298 -8.41 8.75 1.89
CA TYR A 298 -7.94 8.20 0.62
C TYR A 298 -7.52 9.34 -0.31
N TYR A 299 -6.44 9.12 -1.07
CA TYR A 299 -6.06 9.94 -2.21
C TYR A 299 -6.39 9.17 -3.49
N GLY A 300 -7.49 9.56 -4.13
CA GLY A 300 -8.09 8.74 -5.19
C GLY A 300 -8.45 7.35 -4.66
N GLU A 301 -7.94 6.32 -5.32
CA GLU A 301 -8.14 4.92 -4.97
C GLU A 301 -7.04 4.34 -4.06
N LYS A 302 -6.35 5.18 -3.28
CA LYS A 302 -5.26 4.76 -2.40
C LYS A 302 -5.48 5.24 -0.96
N VAL A 303 -5.28 4.35 0.02
CA VAL A 303 -5.29 4.70 1.44
C VAL A 303 -4.16 5.69 1.73
N ASN A 304 -4.50 6.84 2.31
CA ASN A 304 -3.52 7.84 2.68
C ASN A 304 -2.58 7.29 3.76
N VAL A 305 -1.27 7.35 3.51
CA VAL A 305 -0.25 7.00 4.48
C VAL A 305 0.92 7.98 4.49
N ASN A 306 1.58 8.06 5.64
CA ASN A 306 2.93 8.62 5.72
C ASN A 306 3.94 7.60 5.17
N ALA A 307 4.58 7.89 4.03
CA ALA A 307 5.54 6.99 3.37
C ALA A 307 6.75 6.58 4.25
N GLY A 308 7.12 7.41 5.23
CA GLY A 308 8.18 7.12 6.19
C GLY A 308 7.82 6.02 7.20
N SER A 309 6.53 5.87 7.53
CA SER A 309 6.09 5.00 8.64
C SER A 309 4.91 4.06 8.37
N MET A 310 4.24 4.21 7.22
CA MET A 310 3.01 3.50 6.84
C MET A 310 1.79 3.79 7.72
N ARG A 311 1.85 4.81 8.60
CA ARG A 311 0.69 5.26 9.39
C ARG A 311 -0.35 5.92 8.52
N THR A 312 -1.62 5.65 8.79
CA THR A 312 -2.76 6.40 8.24
C THR A 312 -3.05 7.65 9.07
N ASP A 313 -4.08 8.42 8.70
CA ASP A 313 -4.62 9.51 9.51
C ASP A 313 -5.27 9.04 10.83
N VAL A 314 -5.56 7.74 10.98
CA VAL A 314 -6.18 7.18 12.18
C VAL A 314 -5.09 6.57 13.06
N PRO A 315 -4.90 7.05 14.30
CA PRO A 315 -3.94 6.48 15.24
C PRO A 315 -4.14 4.98 15.42
N GLY A 316 -3.04 4.22 15.45
CA GLY A 316 -3.09 2.76 15.55
C GLY A 316 -3.47 2.00 14.27
N VAL A 317 -3.78 2.69 13.17
CA VAL A 317 -4.09 2.08 11.87
C VAL A 317 -3.00 2.40 10.85
N PHE A 318 -2.48 1.34 10.22
CA PHE A 318 -1.44 1.38 9.19
C PHE A 318 -1.99 0.81 7.87
N ALA A 319 -1.38 1.17 6.74
CA ALA A 319 -1.71 0.55 5.45
C ALA A 319 -0.47 0.25 4.60
N VAL A 320 -0.42 -0.93 3.98
CA VAL A 320 0.78 -1.50 3.35
C VAL A 320 0.48 -2.17 2.02
N GLY A 321 1.51 -2.28 1.17
CA GLY A 321 1.38 -2.81 -0.19
C GLY A 321 0.48 -1.95 -1.08
N ASP A 322 -0.10 -2.59 -2.09
CA ASP A 322 -0.78 -1.91 -3.19
C ASP A 322 -1.91 -0.97 -2.77
N CYS A 323 -2.53 -1.18 -1.61
CA CYS A 323 -3.65 -0.34 -1.17
C CYS A 323 -3.21 1.07 -0.75
N ASN A 324 -1.94 1.31 -0.45
CA ASN A 324 -1.50 2.59 0.12
C ASN A 324 -1.07 3.64 -0.93
N SER A 325 -0.93 4.89 -0.49
CA SER A 325 -0.58 6.04 -1.32
C SER A 325 0.93 6.22 -1.58
N ASP A 326 1.79 5.27 -1.21
CA ASP A 326 3.25 5.27 -1.52
C ASP A 326 3.54 4.86 -2.98
N ASN A 327 2.47 4.61 -3.75
CA ASN A 327 2.42 4.50 -5.21
C ASN A 327 3.45 3.56 -5.88
N SER A 328 3.85 2.50 -5.19
CA SER A 328 4.78 1.49 -5.70
C SER A 328 4.15 0.10 -5.60
N THR A 329 3.54 -0.39 -6.67
CA THR A 329 2.79 -1.66 -6.67
C THR A 329 3.62 -2.81 -7.23
N ASN A 330 4.49 -3.40 -6.41
CA ASN A 330 5.22 -4.62 -6.74
C ASN A 330 5.46 -5.45 -5.48
N VAL A 331 5.79 -6.73 -5.63
CA VAL A 331 5.95 -7.64 -4.50
C VAL A 331 7.09 -7.24 -3.55
N PRO A 332 8.30 -6.86 -4.02
CA PRO A 332 9.35 -6.39 -3.12
C PRO A 332 8.94 -5.17 -2.27
N HIS A 333 8.28 -4.18 -2.87
CA HIS A 333 7.77 -3.00 -2.15
C HIS A 333 6.63 -3.37 -1.19
N ALA A 334 5.72 -4.26 -1.59
CA ALA A 334 4.68 -4.79 -0.71
C ALA A 334 5.30 -5.42 0.54
N MET A 335 6.33 -6.26 0.38
CA MET A 335 7.06 -6.84 1.51
C MET A 335 7.77 -5.77 2.35
N PHE A 336 8.41 -4.79 1.72
CA PHE A 336 9.10 -3.69 2.40
C PHE A 336 8.14 -2.85 3.26
N SER A 337 7.02 -2.41 2.69
CA SER A 337 6.01 -1.62 3.39
C SER A 337 5.38 -2.41 4.55
N GLY A 338 5.11 -3.70 4.36
CA GLY A 338 4.69 -4.62 5.42
C GLY A 338 5.69 -4.68 6.57
N LYS A 339 6.97 -4.88 6.27
CA LYS A 339 8.05 -4.92 7.27
C LYS A 339 8.21 -3.58 7.98
N LYS A 340 8.14 -2.47 7.25
CA LYS A 340 8.22 -1.10 7.79
C LYS A 340 7.09 -0.87 8.80
N ALA A 341 5.85 -1.17 8.44
CA ALA A 341 4.72 -1.03 9.36
C ALA A 341 4.89 -1.88 10.62
N ALA A 342 5.33 -3.14 10.49
CA ALA A 342 5.57 -4.02 11.62
C ALA A 342 6.58 -3.44 12.65
N VAL A 343 7.66 -2.82 12.17
CA VAL A 343 8.66 -2.15 13.03
C VAL A 343 8.02 -0.98 13.79
N TYR A 344 7.30 -0.10 13.08
CA TYR A 344 6.66 1.05 13.71
C TYR A 344 5.56 0.66 14.70
N VAL A 345 4.74 -0.34 14.34
CA VAL A 345 3.71 -0.92 15.22
C VAL A 345 4.34 -1.44 16.51
N HIS A 346 5.42 -2.22 16.42
CA HIS A 346 6.08 -2.76 17.61
C HIS A 346 6.60 -1.67 18.53
N VAL A 347 7.33 -0.68 17.98
CA VAL A 347 7.91 0.43 18.76
C VAL A 347 6.82 1.31 19.36
N GLU A 348 5.72 1.55 18.64
CA GLU A 348 4.58 2.31 19.15
C GLU A 348 3.93 1.63 20.35
N LEU A 349 3.67 0.31 20.26
CA LEU A 349 3.15 -0.48 21.36
C LEU A 349 4.09 -0.49 22.59
N GLU A 350 5.41 -0.56 22.40
CA GLU A 350 6.34 -0.46 23.54
C GLU A 350 6.42 0.96 24.11
N ARG A 351 6.28 2.01 23.30
CA ARG A 351 6.20 3.39 23.82
C ARG A 351 4.96 3.61 24.66
N GLU A 352 3.81 3.10 24.22
CA GLU A 352 2.56 3.12 24.98
C GLU A 352 2.72 2.39 26.32
N LYS A 353 3.36 1.21 26.30
CA LYS A 353 3.65 0.47 27.53
C LYS A 353 4.63 1.22 28.44
N ALA A 354 5.72 1.75 27.90
CA ALA A 354 6.70 2.51 28.66
C ALA A 354 6.09 3.74 29.35
N ALA A 355 5.16 4.43 28.68
CA ALA A 355 4.44 5.56 29.27
C ALA A 355 3.61 5.18 30.51
N THR A 356 3.24 3.90 30.69
CA THR A 356 2.54 3.45 31.90
C THR A 356 3.47 3.22 33.10
N PHE A 357 4.78 3.09 32.85
CA PHE A 357 5.80 2.98 33.90
C PHE A 357 6.24 4.32 34.44
N VAL A 358 6.09 5.39 33.65
CA VAL A 358 6.37 6.76 34.11
C VAL A 358 5.28 7.13 35.11
N THR A 359 5.61 7.04 36.40
CA THR A 359 4.71 7.46 37.46
C THR A 359 4.90 8.96 37.73
N LYS A 360 3.91 9.58 38.36
CA LYS A 360 3.98 10.99 38.79
C LYS A 360 5.25 11.34 39.58
N ARG A 361 5.85 10.34 40.26
CA ARG A 361 7.06 10.49 41.07
C ARG A 361 8.34 10.65 40.24
N ASP A 362 8.39 10.06 39.05
CA ASP A 362 9.56 10.15 38.16
C ASP A 362 9.59 11.48 37.40
N GLU A 363 8.43 12.05 37.07
CA GLU A 363 8.34 13.39 36.48
C GLU A 363 8.69 14.49 37.48
N ASP A 364 8.22 14.38 38.73
CA ASP A 364 8.58 15.32 39.80
C ASP A 364 10.09 15.27 40.09
N GLU A 365 10.73 14.09 40.14
CA GLU A 365 12.19 13.98 40.29
C GLU A 365 12.96 14.54 39.07
N ILE A 366 12.49 14.34 37.85
CA ILE A 366 13.11 14.91 36.64
C ILE A 366 12.96 16.44 36.63
N MET A 367 11.79 16.96 37.00
CA MET A 367 11.56 18.41 37.11
C MET A 367 12.33 19.03 38.27
N ASP A 368 12.49 18.33 39.39
CA ASP A 368 13.30 18.77 40.54
C ASP A 368 14.79 18.82 40.15
N ILE A 369 15.31 17.83 39.42
CA ILE A 369 16.69 17.84 38.89
C ILE A 369 16.91 18.97 37.87
N MET A 370 15.92 19.27 37.02
CA MET A 370 15.99 20.35 36.04
C MET A 370 15.74 21.75 36.66
N GLY A 371 15.16 21.81 37.86
CA GLY A 371 14.89 23.04 38.61
C GLY A 371 15.99 23.42 39.61
N ARG A 372 16.99 22.56 39.83
CA ARG A 372 18.20 22.93 40.58
C ARG A 372 19.11 23.77 39.70
N ASP A 373 19.49 24.95 40.20
CA ASP A 373 20.48 25.79 39.54
C ASP A 373 21.79 25.01 39.39
N VAL A 374 22.47 25.20 38.26
CA VAL A 374 23.74 24.49 37.95
C VAL A 374 24.77 24.74 39.06
N GLU A 375 24.70 25.87 39.76
CA GLU A 375 25.48 26.18 40.94
C GLU A 375 25.25 25.24 42.12
N ASP A 376 24.01 24.79 42.37
CA ASP A 376 23.68 23.90 43.50
C ASP A 376 24.23 22.48 43.29
N ILE A 377 24.18 22.01 42.04
CA ILE A 377 24.75 20.73 41.63
C ILE A 377 26.28 20.75 41.75
N TRP A 378 26.90 21.88 41.40
CA TRP A 378 28.34 22.08 41.54
C TRP A 378 28.77 22.15 43.02
N ALA A 379 27.98 22.82 43.88
CA ALA A 379 28.26 22.91 45.31
C ALA A 379 28.20 21.53 46.01
N GLU A 380 27.22 20.68 45.69
CA GLU A 380 27.13 19.31 46.24
C GLU A 380 28.30 18.41 45.79
N LEU A 381 28.74 18.53 44.54
CA LEU A 381 29.87 17.75 44.02
C LEU A 381 31.20 18.16 44.67
N MET A 382 31.34 19.44 45.04
CA MET A 382 32.54 19.96 45.70
C MET A 382 32.57 19.68 47.21
N ALA A 383 31.41 19.50 47.86
CA ALA A 383 31.32 19.14 49.28
C ALA A 383 31.64 17.66 49.59
N ARG A 384 31.76 16.81 48.57
CA ARG A 384 32.13 15.37 48.69
C ARG A 384 33.62 15.09 48.49
N LYS A 385 34.45 16.13 48.36
CA LYS A 385 35.92 16.07 48.44
C LYS A 385 36.36 16.66 49.77
#